data_AF-A0A928H9A3-F1
#
_entry.id   AF-A0A928H9A3-F1
#
_cell.length_a   1.000
_cell.length_b   1.000
_cell.length_c   1.000
_cell.angle_alpha   90.00
_cell.angle_beta   90.00
_cell.angle_gamma   90.00
#
_symmetry.space_group_name_H-M   'P 1'
#
loop_
_entity.id
_entity.type
_entity.pdbx_description
1 polymer ?
#
loop_
_entity_poly.entity_id
_entity_poly.type
_entity_poly.pdbx_seq_one_letter_code
_entity_poly.pdbx_strand_id
1 'polypeptide(L)'
;MQGLDVRADYSRIVERQRIAVNDPMCKGFIFWPESSHVDQLCINYFTANVWDGRQDDVDAVLADMCKGRYGEQAERMRKIWKAVVPVSTNCFDTWRDNCGRASLRFCLNPKTMEGLTVKSVPLETLAAVPSILKALAEVEWEGEFVRRDAIDLARTAADRLILSLMGNPKVNARKIAALVDGFTALLALHTDYSVAESMVRLNAIERIRYPGFGRTLFGNAVNGYCASHHYEAFAHIYRPWWRNLAENGEGLDRAAMLAVYDSPLHEMRPALGRNSESYRAVMSKLAAAAEEVFK
;
A
#
# COMPACT_ATOMS: atom_id res chain seq x y z
N MET A 1 -0.41 -3.13 13.60
CA MET A 1 -0.96 -2.67 12.30
C MET A 1 -0.48 -3.36 11.00
N GLN A 2 -1.34 -4.15 10.35
CA GLN A 2 -1.25 -4.40 8.90
C GLN A 2 -2.27 -3.48 8.22
N GLY A 3 -1.89 -2.76 7.17
CA GLY A 3 -2.74 -1.71 6.67
C GLY A 3 -2.09 -0.64 5.84
N LEU A 4 -2.18 0.61 6.25
CA LEU A 4 -1.67 1.79 5.56
C LEU A 4 -2.20 2.10 4.14
N ASP A 5 -2.65 1.14 3.34
CA ASP A 5 -3.24 1.33 2.01
C ASP A 5 -4.71 1.77 2.03
N VAL A 6 -5.21 2.21 0.86
CA VAL A 6 -6.64 2.47 0.61
C VAL A 6 -7.39 1.13 0.62
N ARG A 7 -8.48 1.01 1.37
CA ARG A 7 -9.14 -0.31 1.59
C ARG A 7 -10.54 -0.27 2.16
N ALA A 8 -11.11 0.90 2.41
CA ALA A 8 -12.44 0.97 3.00
C ALA A 8 -13.49 0.27 2.10
N ASP A 9 -14.29 -0.59 2.72
CA ASP A 9 -15.47 -1.20 2.09
C ASP A 9 -16.65 -0.27 2.31
N TYR A 10 -16.77 0.74 1.45
CA TYR A 10 -17.79 1.77 1.62
C TYR A 10 -19.22 1.20 1.54
N SER A 11 -19.46 0.19 0.71
CA SER A 11 -20.76 -0.48 0.62
C SER A 11 -21.17 -1.08 1.97
N ARG A 12 -20.24 -1.78 2.62
CA ARG A 12 -20.46 -2.34 3.96
C ARG A 12 -20.59 -1.25 5.02
N ILE A 13 -19.81 -0.16 4.92
CA ILE A 13 -19.93 0.97 5.85
C ILE A 13 -21.34 1.58 5.77
N VAL A 14 -21.84 1.86 4.56
CA VAL A 14 -23.19 2.40 4.32
C VAL A 14 -24.27 1.46 4.87
N GLU A 15 -24.15 0.15 4.60
CA GLU A 15 -25.08 -0.86 5.13
C GLU A 15 -25.16 -0.80 6.67
N ARG A 16 -24.00 -0.74 7.34
CA ARG A 16 -23.93 -0.73 8.81
C ARG A 16 -24.36 0.61 9.41
N GLN A 17 -24.08 1.72 8.74
CA GLN A 17 -24.55 3.04 9.16
C GLN A 17 -26.08 3.12 9.20
N ARG A 18 -26.77 2.51 8.23
CA ARG A 18 -28.26 2.45 8.22
C ARG A 18 -28.84 1.73 9.44
N ILE A 19 -28.13 0.74 9.97
CA ILE A 19 -28.55 0.04 11.20
C ILE A 19 -28.34 0.96 12.40
N ALA A 20 -27.14 1.55 12.51
CA ALA A 20 -26.76 2.38 13.67
C ALA A 20 -27.59 3.66 13.81
N VAL A 21 -27.99 4.29 12.71
CA VAL A 21 -28.84 5.51 12.72
C VAL A 21 -30.21 5.27 13.36
N ASN A 22 -30.73 4.04 13.27
CA ASN A 22 -32.04 3.68 13.80
C ASN A 22 -31.99 3.10 15.23
N ASP A 23 -30.80 2.99 15.83
CA ASP A 23 -30.63 2.47 17.18
C ASP A 23 -30.74 3.60 18.23
N PRO A 24 -31.75 3.60 19.12
CA PRO A 24 -31.93 4.67 20.12
C PRO A 24 -30.79 4.75 21.16
N MET A 25 -29.98 3.69 21.30
CA MET A 25 -28.80 3.66 22.15
C MET A 25 -27.55 4.19 21.45
N CYS A 26 -27.53 4.26 20.12
CA CYS A 26 -26.43 4.85 19.37
C CYS A 26 -26.44 6.38 19.54
N LYS A 27 -25.35 6.95 20.07
CA LYS A 27 -25.20 8.40 20.31
C LYS A 27 -24.32 9.11 19.28
N GLY A 28 -23.85 8.38 18.27
CA GLY A 28 -22.95 8.87 17.25
C GLY A 28 -21.80 7.92 16.97
N PHE A 29 -20.90 8.34 16.09
CA PHE A 29 -19.71 7.57 15.71
C PHE A 29 -18.45 8.16 16.36
N ILE A 30 -17.47 7.31 16.65
CA ILE A 30 -16.13 7.72 17.05
C ILE A 30 -15.15 7.11 16.06
N PHE A 31 -14.27 7.93 15.50
CA PHE A 31 -13.18 7.46 14.66
C PHE A 31 -11.93 7.23 15.52
N TRP A 32 -11.50 5.98 15.65
CA TRP A 32 -10.35 5.57 16.46
C TRP A 32 -9.38 4.71 15.63
N PRO A 33 -8.59 5.30 14.73
CA PRO A 33 -7.58 4.57 14.00
C PRO A 33 -6.33 4.34 14.87
N GLU A 34 -5.68 3.19 14.73
CA GLU A 34 -4.34 2.94 15.30
C GLU A 34 -3.26 3.75 14.54
N SER A 35 -3.55 4.23 13.31
CA SER A 35 -2.68 5.11 12.50
C SER A 35 -3.51 6.10 11.70
N SER A 36 -3.14 7.37 11.78
CA SER A 36 -3.79 8.49 11.12
C SER A 36 -3.27 8.77 9.70
N HIS A 37 -2.22 8.08 9.24
CA HIS A 37 -1.52 8.40 7.98
C HIS A 37 -2.01 7.59 6.78
N VAL A 38 -3.28 7.16 6.76
CA VAL A 38 -3.77 6.08 5.89
C VAL A 38 -5.16 6.39 5.33
N ASP A 39 -5.46 5.86 4.13
CA ASP A 39 -6.79 5.87 3.51
C ASP A 39 -7.55 7.20 3.68
N GLN A 40 -7.04 8.25 3.04
CA GLN A 40 -7.54 9.61 3.24
C GLN A 40 -9.01 9.77 2.85
N LEU A 41 -9.48 9.03 1.84
CA LEU A 41 -10.88 9.03 1.42
C LEU A 41 -11.77 8.47 2.54
N CYS A 42 -11.35 7.38 3.19
CA CYS A 42 -12.06 6.80 4.33
C CYS A 42 -12.17 7.79 5.50
N ILE A 43 -11.07 8.48 5.83
CA ILE A 43 -11.08 9.51 6.90
C ILE A 43 -12.05 10.65 6.55
N ASN A 44 -12.07 11.11 5.30
CA ASN A 44 -12.96 12.17 4.85
C ASN A 44 -14.42 11.71 4.87
N TYR A 45 -14.68 10.48 4.42
CA TYR A 45 -15.99 9.86 4.47
C TYR A 45 -16.52 9.77 5.91
N PHE A 46 -15.72 9.24 6.83
CA PHE A 46 -16.10 9.16 8.24
C PHE A 46 -16.37 10.54 8.82
N THR A 47 -15.50 11.51 8.57
CA THR A 47 -15.65 12.88 9.12
C THR A 47 -16.92 13.56 8.60
N ALA A 48 -17.26 13.40 7.32
CA ALA A 48 -18.48 13.95 6.74
C ALA A 48 -19.75 13.32 7.36
N ASN A 49 -19.69 12.02 7.68
CA ASN A 49 -20.86 11.25 8.15
C ASN A 49 -21.01 11.20 9.69
N VAL A 50 -20.01 11.60 10.48
CA VAL A 50 -19.98 11.37 11.95
C VAL A 50 -20.95 12.25 12.75
N TRP A 51 -21.33 13.43 12.23
CA TRP A 51 -21.99 14.48 13.02
C TRP A 51 -23.46 14.74 12.74
N ASP A 52 -23.96 14.61 11.50
CA ASP A 52 -25.36 15.00 11.18
C ASP A 52 -26.24 13.86 10.61
N GLY A 53 -25.67 12.68 10.37
CA GLY A 53 -26.40 11.58 9.72
C GLY A 53 -26.58 11.77 8.21
N ARG A 54 -25.99 12.82 7.61
CA ARG A 54 -25.73 12.98 6.19
C ARG A 54 -25.04 11.74 5.70
N GLN A 55 -25.81 10.87 5.05
CA GLN A 55 -25.31 9.74 4.28
C GLN A 55 -24.75 10.29 2.96
N ASP A 56 -23.74 11.16 3.06
CA ASP A 56 -23.09 11.70 1.88
C ASP A 56 -22.49 10.53 1.11
N ASP A 57 -22.88 10.42 -0.17
CA ASP A 57 -22.39 9.40 -1.06
C ASP A 57 -20.85 9.49 -1.18
N VAL A 58 -20.19 8.34 -1.27
CA VAL A 58 -18.73 8.24 -1.38
C VAL A 58 -18.23 9.05 -2.57
N ASP A 59 -18.97 9.03 -3.69
CA ASP A 59 -18.65 9.80 -4.88
C ASP A 59 -18.72 11.32 -4.63
N ALA A 60 -19.63 11.79 -3.78
CA ALA A 60 -19.74 13.21 -3.41
C ALA A 60 -18.57 13.62 -2.51
N VAL A 61 -18.26 12.82 -1.48
CA VAL A 61 -17.10 13.02 -0.61
C VAL A 61 -15.80 13.01 -1.42
N LEU A 62 -15.65 12.07 -2.35
CA LEU A 62 -14.50 11.98 -3.22
C LEU A 62 -14.37 13.21 -4.13
N ALA A 63 -15.48 13.70 -4.69
CA ALA A 63 -15.46 14.89 -5.53
C ALA A 63 -15.02 16.13 -4.76
N ASP A 64 -15.55 16.35 -3.55
CA ASP A 64 -15.15 17.47 -2.69
C ASP A 64 -13.67 17.35 -2.27
N MET A 65 -13.26 16.15 -1.83
CA MET A 65 -11.86 15.87 -1.47
C MET A 65 -10.90 16.17 -2.63
N CYS A 66 -11.21 15.71 -3.84
CA CYS A 66 -10.38 15.93 -5.02
C CYS A 66 -10.30 17.41 -5.40
N LYS A 67 -11.42 18.13 -5.34
CA LYS A 67 -11.47 19.57 -5.63
C LYS A 67 -10.60 20.37 -4.65
N GLY A 68 -10.68 20.06 -3.36
CA GLY A 68 -9.88 20.73 -2.33
C GLY A 68 -8.40 20.37 -2.35
N ARG A 69 -8.03 19.13 -2.72
CA ARG A 69 -6.63 18.64 -2.67
C ARG A 69 -5.82 18.86 -3.92
N TYR A 70 -6.41 18.74 -5.11
CA TYR A 70 -5.65 18.60 -6.35
C TYR A 70 -5.80 19.76 -7.32
N GLY A 71 -6.63 20.76 -7.01
CA GLY A 71 -6.81 21.96 -7.85
C GLY A 71 -7.19 21.59 -9.28
N GLU A 72 -6.39 22.02 -10.25
CA GLU A 72 -6.62 21.77 -11.69
C GLU A 72 -6.63 20.28 -12.05
N GLN A 73 -5.96 19.44 -11.27
CA GLN A 73 -5.92 17.99 -11.48
C GLN A 73 -7.06 17.22 -10.80
N ALA A 74 -7.99 17.92 -10.13
CA ALA A 74 -9.09 17.32 -9.36
C ALA A 74 -9.89 16.28 -10.16
N GLU A 75 -10.29 16.59 -11.39
CA GLU A 75 -11.10 15.67 -12.19
C GLU A 75 -10.31 14.44 -12.65
N ARG A 76 -9.03 14.63 -12.98
CA ARG A 76 -8.13 13.52 -13.35
C ARG A 76 -7.94 12.57 -12.17
N MET A 77 -7.59 13.12 -11.01
CA MET A 77 -7.40 12.33 -9.79
C MET A 77 -8.70 11.65 -9.35
N ARG A 78 -9.85 12.34 -9.45
CA ARG A 78 -11.17 11.74 -9.16
C ARG A 78 -11.42 10.49 -9.99
N LYS A 79 -11.17 10.53 -11.30
CA LYS A 79 -11.33 9.36 -12.18
C LYS A 79 -10.43 8.20 -11.76
N ILE A 80 -9.18 8.48 -11.39
CA ILE A 80 -8.23 7.47 -10.92
C ILE A 80 -8.69 6.87 -9.59
N TRP A 81 -9.08 7.70 -8.62
CA TRP A 81 -9.64 7.23 -7.35
C TRP A 81 -10.83 6.30 -7.56
N LYS A 82 -11.79 6.67 -8.41
CA LYS A 82 -12.95 5.82 -8.73
C LYS A 82 -12.55 4.47 -9.33
N ALA A 83 -11.46 4.42 -10.10
CA ALA A 83 -10.94 3.17 -10.65
C ALA A 83 -10.20 2.33 -9.59
N VAL A 84 -9.51 2.98 -8.65
CA VAL A 84 -8.76 2.30 -7.58
C VAL A 84 -9.69 1.76 -6.50
N VAL A 85 -10.76 2.45 -6.13
CA VAL A 85 -11.66 2.03 -5.03
C VAL A 85 -12.12 0.56 -5.19
N PRO A 86 -12.68 0.12 -6.32
CA PRO A 86 -13.06 -1.28 -6.51
C PRO A 86 -11.90 -2.26 -6.34
N VAL A 87 -10.72 -1.93 -6.90
CA VAL A 87 -9.48 -2.72 -6.78
C VAL A 87 -8.96 -2.77 -5.34
N SER A 88 -9.17 -1.72 -4.57
CA SER A 88 -8.67 -1.57 -3.21
C SER A 88 -9.47 -2.36 -2.17
N THR A 89 -10.73 -2.68 -2.52
CA THR A 89 -11.73 -3.27 -1.62
C THR A 89 -11.25 -4.61 -1.06
N ASN A 90 -11.65 -4.84 0.18
CA ASN A 90 -11.26 -5.93 1.08
C ASN A 90 -11.02 -7.32 0.41
N CYS A 91 -9.78 -7.82 0.53
CA CYS A 91 -9.28 -9.11 0.06
C CYS A 91 -9.45 -10.27 1.07
N PHE A 92 -10.04 -10.03 2.25
CA PHE A 92 -10.16 -11.05 3.29
C PHE A 92 -11.49 -10.99 4.05
N ASP A 93 -11.89 -12.12 4.63
CA ASP A 93 -13.14 -12.23 5.40
C ASP A 93 -13.14 -11.38 6.68
N THR A 94 -11.97 -10.86 7.09
CA THR A 94 -11.85 -9.91 8.18
C THR A 94 -11.04 -8.69 7.77
N TRP A 95 -11.44 -7.51 8.26
CA TRP A 95 -10.71 -6.24 8.10
C TRP A 95 -9.24 -6.34 8.56
N ARG A 96 -8.94 -7.32 9.43
CA ARG A 96 -7.63 -7.55 10.04
C ARG A 96 -6.57 -8.09 9.09
N ASP A 97 -6.96 -8.85 8.06
CA ASP A 97 -6.00 -9.62 7.25
C ASP A 97 -5.67 -8.96 5.90
N ASN A 98 -6.01 -7.68 5.74
CA ASN A 98 -6.30 -7.09 4.44
C ASN A 98 -5.10 -6.66 3.57
N CYS A 99 -3.85 -6.85 4.00
CA CYS A 99 -2.69 -6.44 3.22
C CYS A 99 -1.40 -7.06 3.76
N GLY A 100 -0.49 -7.37 2.86
CA GLY A 100 0.89 -7.69 3.19
C GLY A 100 1.15 -9.02 3.90
N ARG A 101 0.15 -9.78 4.38
CA ARG A 101 0.42 -11.14 4.88
C ARG A 101 1.22 -11.94 3.84
N ALA A 102 0.89 -11.74 2.55
CA ALA A 102 1.53 -12.47 1.47
C ALA A 102 2.95 -12.08 1.10
N SER A 103 3.15 -10.80 0.80
CA SER A 103 4.44 -10.24 0.47
C SER A 103 5.33 -10.05 1.71
N LEU A 104 4.77 -9.64 2.85
CA LEU A 104 5.53 -9.20 4.04
C LEU A 104 5.87 -10.33 5.01
N ARG A 105 5.01 -11.36 5.14
CA ARG A 105 5.18 -12.42 6.15
C ARG A 105 5.73 -13.72 5.57
N PHE A 106 5.48 -14.01 4.29
CA PHE A 106 5.70 -15.35 3.74
C PHE A 106 7.07 -15.63 3.13
N CYS A 107 7.91 -14.60 2.91
CA CYS A 107 9.33 -14.84 2.61
C CYS A 107 10.08 -15.52 3.77
N LEU A 108 9.51 -15.51 4.99
CA LEU A 108 10.15 -16.04 6.20
C LEU A 108 9.60 -17.40 6.67
N ASN A 109 8.49 -17.91 6.11
CA ASN A 109 7.95 -19.24 6.46
C ASN A 109 7.15 -19.90 5.32
N PRO A 110 7.76 -20.78 4.50
CA PRO A 110 7.10 -21.46 3.39
C PRO A 110 5.87 -22.28 3.78
N LYS A 111 5.81 -22.85 5.00
CA LYS A 111 4.66 -23.63 5.49
C LYS A 111 3.38 -22.81 5.67
N THR A 112 3.48 -21.49 5.58
CA THR A 112 2.33 -20.58 5.69
C THR A 112 1.72 -20.20 4.33
N MET A 113 2.33 -20.59 3.20
CA MET A 113 1.83 -20.30 1.84
C MET A 113 0.80 -21.33 1.33
N GLU A 114 1.01 -22.60 1.65
CA GLU A 114 0.20 -23.70 1.10
C GLU A 114 -1.17 -23.75 1.79
N GLY A 115 -2.24 -23.64 1.00
CA GLY A 115 -3.62 -23.74 1.48
C GLY A 115 -4.24 -22.43 1.97
N LEU A 116 -3.61 -21.27 1.74
CA LEU A 116 -4.24 -19.98 1.98
C LEU A 116 -5.35 -19.71 0.97
N THR A 117 -6.60 -19.77 1.43
CA THR A 117 -7.73 -19.21 0.69
C THR A 117 -7.72 -17.70 0.87
N VAL A 118 -7.07 -17.00 -0.07
CA VAL A 118 -7.15 -15.54 -0.16
C VAL A 118 -8.43 -15.22 -0.91
N LYS A 119 -9.36 -14.47 -0.28
CA LYS A 119 -10.54 -13.95 -0.99
C LYS A 119 -10.11 -12.74 -1.82
N SER A 120 -9.41 -12.97 -2.92
CA SER A 120 -8.92 -11.87 -3.75
C SER A 120 -10.06 -11.08 -4.37
N VAL A 121 -9.80 -9.79 -4.61
CA VAL A 121 -10.55 -9.01 -5.60
C VAL A 121 -10.62 -9.82 -6.90
N PRO A 122 -11.79 -9.90 -7.57
CA PRO A 122 -11.93 -10.69 -8.78
C PRO A 122 -10.93 -10.25 -9.87
N LEU A 123 -10.41 -11.20 -10.64
CA LEU A 123 -9.38 -10.92 -11.66
C LEU A 123 -9.88 -9.94 -12.72
N GLU A 124 -11.18 -9.97 -13.04
CA GLU A 124 -11.83 -9.01 -13.94
C GLU A 124 -11.82 -7.57 -13.41
N THR A 125 -11.87 -7.40 -12.09
CA THR A 125 -11.72 -6.08 -11.46
C THR A 125 -10.25 -5.67 -11.46
N LEU A 126 -9.33 -6.62 -11.19
CA LEU A 126 -7.89 -6.38 -11.23
C LEU A 126 -7.36 -6.08 -12.64
N ALA A 127 -8.07 -6.47 -13.70
CA ALA A 127 -7.72 -6.12 -15.08
C ALA A 127 -7.69 -4.60 -15.34
N ALA A 128 -8.27 -3.79 -14.45
CA ALA A 128 -8.16 -2.33 -14.51
C ALA A 128 -6.78 -1.78 -14.05
N VAL A 129 -5.98 -2.56 -13.31
CA VAL A 129 -4.71 -2.11 -12.69
C VAL A 129 -3.72 -1.53 -13.72
N PRO A 130 -3.45 -2.16 -14.87
CA PRO A 130 -2.56 -1.57 -15.87
C PRO A 130 -3.00 -0.18 -16.33
N SER A 131 -4.29 0.00 -16.59
CA SER A 131 -4.87 1.29 -17.02
C SER A 131 -4.82 2.34 -15.92
N ILE A 132 -5.01 1.96 -14.66
CA ILE A 132 -4.84 2.84 -13.50
C ILE A 132 -3.40 3.37 -13.44
N LEU A 133 -2.41 2.48 -13.55
CA LEU A 133 -1.00 2.85 -13.48
C LEU A 133 -0.57 3.73 -14.66
N LYS A 134 -1.10 3.48 -15.87
CA LYS A 134 -0.93 4.37 -17.02
C LYS A 134 -1.54 5.75 -16.77
N ALA A 135 -2.77 5.80 -16.25
CA ALA A 135 -3.42 7.08 -15.95
C ALA A 135 -2.64 7.89 -14.89
N LEU A 136 -2.05 7.21 -13.91
CA LEU A 136 -1.15 7.82 -12.92
C LEU A 136 0.15 8.33 -13.57
N ALA A 137 0.73 7.64 -14.55
CA ALA A 137 1.93 8.10 -15.25
C ALA A 137 1.73 9.46 -15.96
N GLU A 138 0.49 9.77 -16.34
CA GLU A 138 0.08 11.02 -16.99
C GLU A 138 -0.31 12.15 -16.01
N VAL A 139 -0.20 11.92 -14.70
CA VAL A 139 -0.42 12.96 -13.68
C VAL A 139 0.80 13.88 -13.62
N GLU A 140 0.57 15.19 -13.53
CA GLU A 140 1.64 16.14 -13.23
C GLU A 140 2.02 16.01 -11.76
N TRP A 141 3.17 15.42 -11.48
CA TRP A 141 3.55 14.97 -10.13
C TRP A 141 4.13 16.11 -9.27
N GLU A 142 3.32 17.16 -9.10
CA GLU A 142 3.65 18.39 -8.39
C GLU A 142 2.66 18.65 -7.25
N GLY A 143 3.15 19.28 -6.17
CA GLY A 143 2.38 19.51 -4.95
C GLY A 143 2.34 18.29 -4.01
N GLU A 144 2.25 18.57 -2.70
CA GLU A 144 2.38 17.55 -1.66
C GLU A 144 1.31 16.46 -1.76
N PHE A 145 0.04 16.84 -1.94
CA PHE A 145 -1.07 15.88 -2.00
C PHE A 145 -1.01 14.99 -3.24
N VAL A 146 -0.77 15.56 -4.42
CA VAL A 146 -0.66 14.76 -5.65
C VAL A 146 0.53 13.80 -5.53
N ARG A 147 1.66 14.27 -5.00
CA ARG A 147 2.85 13.43 -4.88
C ARG A 147 2.63 12.22 -4.00
N ARG A 148 2.02 12.44 -2.83
CA ARG A 148 1.75 11.39 -1.85
C ARG A 148 0.63 10.46 -2.29
N ASP A 149 -0.51 11.00 -2.73
CA ASP A 149 -1.70 10.21 -3.04
C ASP A 149 -1.52 9.41 -4.35
N ALA A 150 -0.81 9.93 -5.36
CA ALA A 150 -0.53 9.15 -6.57
C ALA A 150 0.28 7.87 -6.28
N ILE A 151 1.23 7.95 -5.35
CA ILE A 151 2.01 6.80 -4.90
C ILE A 151 1.14 5.85 -4.08
N ASP A 152 0.29 6.39 -3.21
CA ASP A 152 -0.63 5.61 -2.37
C ASP A 152 -1.63 4.78 -3.21
N LEU A 153 -2.18 5.40 -4.26
CA LEU A 153 -3.07 4.75 -5.21
C LEU A 153 -2.35 3.67 -6.03
N ALA A 154 -1.16 3.98 -6.58
CA ALA A 154 -0.40 3.01 -7.35
C ALA A 154 0.02 1.80 -6.51
N ARG A 155 0.51 2.01 -5.28
CA ARG A 155 0.94 0.91 -4.42
C ARG A 155 -0.26 0.06 -3.99
N THR A 156 -1.41 0.67 -3.75
CA THR A 156 -2.63 -0.08 -3.40
C THR A 156 -3.02 -0.98 -4.57
N ALA A 157 -3.13 -0.43 -5.78
CA ALA A 157 -3.51 -1.20 -6.97
C ALA A 157 -2.51 -2.32 -7.29
N ALA A 158 -1.21 -2.03 -7.22
CA ALA A 158 -0.16 -3.00 -7.50
C ALA A 158 -0.06 -4.10 -6.43
N ASP A 159 -0.23 -3.77 -5.15
CA ASP A 159 -0.24 -4.79 -4.08
C ASP A 159 -1.37 -5.79 -4.30
N ARG A 160 -2.58 -5.33 -4.64
CA ARG A 160 -3.73 -6.20 -4.90
C ARG A 160 -3.49 -7.17 -6.05
N LEU A 161 -2.81 -6.73 -7.10
CA LEU A 161 -2.38 -7.59 -8.21
C LEU A 161 -1.26 -8.56 -7.79
N ILE A 162 -0.31 -8.13 -6.97
CA ILE A 162 0.72 -9.02 -6.41
C ILE A 162 0.06 -10.11 -5.57
N LEU A 163 -0.90 -9.76 -4.71
CA LEU A 163 -1.62 -10.69 -3.85
C LEU A 163 -2.40 -11.73 -4.65
N SER A 164 -3.03 -11.37 -5.77
CA SER A 164 -3.78 -12.33 -6.60
C SER A 164 -2.90 -13.42 -7.22
N LEU A 165 -1.60 -13.17 -7.36
CA LEU A 165 -0.63 -14.14 -7.87
C LEU A 165 -0.14 -15.12 -6.80
N MET A 166 -0.38 -14.85 -5.53
CA MET A 166 0.18 -15.60 -4.40
C MET A 166 -0.45 -16.97 -4.18
N GLY A 167 -1.57 -17.27 -4.85
CA GLY A 167 -2.15 -18.62 -4.83
C GLY A 167 -1.24 -19.68 -5.48
N ASN A 168 -0.37 -19.27 -6.41
CA ASN A 168 0.59 -20.15 -7.09
C ASN A 168 1.97 -19.46 -7.23
N PRO A 169 2.66 -19.18 -6.12
CA PRO A 169 3.79 -18.25 -6.09
C PRO A 169 5.00 -18.72 -6.91
N LYS A 170 5.25 -20.04 -6.98
CA LYS A 170 6.35 -20.60 -7.78
C LYS A 170 6.10 -20.45 -9.28
N VAL A 171 4.86 -20.71 -9.73
CA VAL A 171 4.46 -20.54 -11.13
C VAL A 171 4.52 -19.07 -11.52
N ASN A 172 4.08 -18.19 -10.62
CA ASN A 172 4.01 -16.75 -10.86
C ASN A 172 5.28 -16.00 -10.48
N ALA A 173 6.37 -16.67 -10.10
CA ALA A 173 7.54 -16.03 -9.49
C ALA A 173 8.13 -14.91 -10.37
N ARG A 174 8.22 -15.11 -11.68
CA ARG A 174 8.69 -14.08 -12.63
C ARG A 174 7.78 -12.86 -12.70
N LYS A 175 6.45 -13.09 -12.76
CA LYS A 175 5.44 -12.01 -12.78
C LYS A 175 5.49 -11.21 -11.46
N ILE A 176 5.58 -11.91 -10.33
CA ILE A 176 5.69 -11.29 -9.00
C ILE A 176 7.00 -10.51 -8.88
N ALA A 177 8.14 -11.07 -9.29
CA ALA A 177 9.43 -10.39 -9.22
C ALA A 177 9.44 -9.09 -10.04
N ALA A 178 8.85 -9.09 -11.24
CA ALA A 178 8.73 -7.90 -12.08
C ALA A 178 7.85 -6.81 -11.43
N LEU A 179 6.72 -7.19 -10.84
CA LEU A 179 5.86 -6.27 -10.09
C LEU A 179 6.58 -5.71 -8.85
N VAL A 180 7.21 -6.57 -8.05
CA VAL A 180 7.95 -6.19 -6.83
C VAL A 180 9.11 -5.26 -7.16
N ASP A 181 9.77 -5.42 -8.31
CA ASP A 181 10.80 -4.50 -8.78
C ASP A 181 10.24 -3.08 -9.00
N GLY A 182 9.13 -2.95 -9.72
CA GLY A 182 8.47 -1.66 -9.95
C GLY A 182 7.90 -1.08 -8.65
N PHE A 183 7.32 -1.93 -7.81
CA PHE A 183 6.77 -1.56 -6.50
C PHE A 183 7.86 -1.01 -5.57
N THR A 184 9.04 -1.64 -5.53
CA THR A 184 10.17 -1.17 -4.73
C THR A 184 10.61 0.23 -5.17
N ALA A 185 10.69 0.47 -6.48
CA ALA A 185 11.03 1.79 -7.01
C ALA A 185 9.94 2.83 -6.71
N LEU A 186 8.67 2.43 -6.73
CA LEU A 186 7.54 3.27 -6.35
C LEU A 186 7.64 3.76 -4.89
N LEU A 187 7.97 2.87 -3.95
CA LEU A 187 8.16 3.25 -2.55
C LEU A 187 9.31 4.25 -2.36
N ALA A 188 10.36 4.16 -3.19
CA ALA A 188 11.49 5.09 -3.11
C ALA A 188 11.10 6.55 -3.41
N LEU A 189 9.99 6.77 -4.14
CA LEU A 189 9.56 8.10 -4.58
C LEU A 189 8.96 8.97 -3.47
N HIS A 190 8.67 8.42 -2.28
CA HIS A 190 8.15 9.22 -1.16
C HIS A 190 8.84 8.90 0.17
N THR A 191 9.06 9.94 0.97
CA THR A 191 9.70 9.81 2.29
C THR A 191 8.87 9.03 3.31
N ASP A 192 7.56 8.94 3.11
CA ASP A 192 6.65 8.26 4.06
C ASP A 192 6.85 6.74 4.06
N TYR A 193 7.43 6.22 2.98
CA TYR A 193 7.70 4.80 2.84
C TYR A 193 9.13 4.43 3.24
N SER A 194 9.95 5.35 3.77
CA SER A 194 11.30 5.05 4.27
C SER A 194 11.35 5.10 5.79
N VAL A 195 11.76 3.97 6.39
CA VAL A 195 12.03 3.89 7.83
C VAL A 195 13.29 4.69 8.17
N ALA A 196 14.29 4.70 7.28
CA ALA A 196 15.51 5.47 7.47
C ALA A 196 15.25 6.99 7.51
N GLU A 197 14.46 7.53 6.58
CA GLU A 197 14.12 8.94 6.55
C GLU A 197 13.18 9.32 7.71
N SER A 198 12.32 8.39 8.15
CA SER A 198 11.55 8.57 9.38
C SER A 198 12.46 8.69 10.62
N MET A 199 13.52 7.88 10.71
CA MET A 199 14.52 7.99 11.77
C MET A 199 15.27 9.34 11.73
N VAL A 200 15.56 9.87 10.53
CA VAL A 200 16.17 11.20 10.39
C VAL A 200 15.23 12.28 10.95
N ARG A 201 13.94 12.26 10.57
CA ARG A 201 12.94 13.20 11.07
C ARG A 201 12.75 13.12 12.59
N LEU A 202 12.72 11.91 13.15
CA LEU A 202 12.62 11.73 14.60
C LEU A 202 13.82 12.35 15.33
N ASN A 203 15.05 12.09 14.87
CA ASN A 203 16.26 12.66 15.48
C ASN A 203 16.37 14.18 15.33
N ALA A 204 15.73 14.77 14.31
CA ALA A 204 15.67 16.22 14.15
C ALA A 204 14.81 16.91 15.22
N ILE A 205 13.87 16.18 15.83
CA ILE A 205 13.03 16.68 16.94
C ILE A 205 13.71 16.42 18.29
N GLU A 206 14.06 15.17 18.58
CA GLU A 206 14.82 14.78 19.78
C GLU A 206 15.74 13.63 19.40
N ARG A 207 17.03 13.78 19.72
CA ARG A 207 18.02 12.76 19.40
C ARG A 207 17.74 11.49 20.20
N ILE A 208 17.53 10.39 19.46
CA ILE A 208 17.30 9.08 20.05
C ILE A 208 18.60 8.59 20.70
N ARG A 209 18.55 8.35 22.01
CA ARG A 209 19.74 7.97 22.80
C ARG A 209 20.01 6.47 22.79
N TYR A 210 18.99 5.65 22.55
CA TYR A 210 19.13 4.19 22.54
C TYR A 210 19.82 3.71 21.25
N PRO A 211 21.03 3.12 21.33
CA PRO A 211 21.79 2.73 20.13
C PRO A 211 21.08 1.66 19.28
N GLY A 212 20.30 0.78 19.92
CA GLY A 212 19.58 -0.29 19.24
C GLY A 212 18.26 0.13 18.58
N PHE A 213 17.89 1.41 18.65
CA PHE A 213 16.56 1.84 18.23
C PHE A 213 16.29 1.60 16.74
N GLY A 214 17.28 1.83 15.88
CA GLY A 214 17.14 1.58 14.44
C GLY A 214 16.81 0.12 14.13
N ARG A 215 17.47 -0.83 14.82
CA ARG A 215 17.18 -2.27 14.71
C ARG A 215 15.79 -2.60 15.22
N THR A 216 15.39 -2.05 16.36
CA THR A 216 14.03 -2.25 16.91
C THR A 216 12.96 -1.69 15.97
N LEU A 217 13.18 -0.49 15.41
CA LEU A 217 12.25 0.16 14.51
C LEU A 217 12.10 -0.63 13.19
N PHE A 218 13.22 -1.02 12.57
CA PHE A 218 13.20 -1.84 11.37
C PHE A 218 12.59 -3.22 11.64
N GLY A 219 12.94 -3.85 12.77
CA GLY A 219 12.35 -5.11 13.21
C GLY A 219 10.84 -5.03 13.36
N ASN A 220 10.31 -3.91 13.86
CA ASN A 220 8.86 -3.67 13.91
C ASN A 220 8.25 -3.46 12.53
N ALA A 221 8.93 -2.74 11.64
CA ALA A 221 8.50 -2.46 10.27
C ALA A 221 8.38 -3.72 9.39
N VAL A 222 9.02 -4.82 9.78
CA VAL A 222 8.97 -6.11 9.06
C VAL A 222 8.32 -7.23 9.88
N ASN A 223 7.91 -6.96 11.12
CA ASN A 223 7.20 -7.96 11.93
C ASN A 223 5.73 -8.05 11.53
N GLY A 224 5.10 -9.19 11.84
CA GLY A 224 3.70 -9.40 11.47
C GLY A 224 2.70 -8.46 12.16
N TYR A 225 3.09 -7.66 13.14
CA TYR A 225 2.19 -6.71 13.78
C TYR A 225 2.17 -5.38 13.04
N CYS A 226 3.30 -4.71 12.86
CA CYS A 226 3.41 -3.36 12.25
C CYS A 226 3.93 -3.35 10.81
N ALA A 227 4.00 -4.52 10.16
CA ALA A 227 4.45 -4.60 8.78
C ALA A 227 3.66 -3.70 7.83
N SER A 228 4.40 -2.95 7.02
CA SER A 228 3.85 -2.15 5.93
C SER A 228 4.79 -2.09 4.73
N HIS A 229 4.39 -1.33 3.72
CA HIS A 229 5.12 -1.10 2.48
C HIS A 229 6.30 -0.13 2.70
N HIS A 230 7.32 -0.61 3.39
CA HIS A 230 8.56 0.14 3.60
C HIS A 230 9.58 -0.18 2.51
N TYR A 231 10.18 0.87 1.93
CA TYR A 231 11.21 0.76 0.91
C TYR A 231 12.33 -0.18 1.35
N GLU A 232 12.84 -0.05 2.57
CA GLU A 232 13.97 -0.85 3.05
C GLU A 232 13.63 -2.35 3.08
N ALA A 233 12.41 -2.69 3.51
CA ALA A 233 11.95 -4.07 3.51
C ALA A 233 11.80 -4.62 2.09
N PHE A 234 11.23 -3.83 1.17
CA PHE A 234 11.10 -4.24 -0.23
C PHE A 234 12.46 -4.37 -0.92
N ALA A 235 13.35 -3.41 -0.76
CA ALA A 235 14.63 -3.34 -1.44
C ALA A 235 15.60 -4.44 -0.99
N HIS A 236 15.63 -4.77 0.30
CA HIS A 236 16.67 -5.61 0.90
C HIS A 236 16.19 -7.00 1.32
N ILE A 237 14.88 -7.22 1.43
CA ILE A 237 14.29 -8.51 1.85
C ILE A 237 13.44 -9.07 0.70
N TYR A 238 12.36 -8.40 0.32
CA TYR A 238 11.35 -9.01 -0.56
C TYR A 238 11.78 -9.08 -2.02
N ARG A 239 12.34 -8.01 -2.58
CA ARG A 239 12.81 -7.98 -3.97
C ARG A 239 13.92 -9.00 -4.22
N PRO A 240 14.99 -9.08 -3.40
CA PRO A 240 16.00 -10.13 -3.55
C PRO A 240 15.42 -11.55 -3.47
N TRP A 241 14.46 -11.77 -2.55
CA TRP A 241 13.82 -13.07 -2.39
C TRP A 241 13.03 -13.50 -3.63
N TRP A 242 12.18 -12.62 -4.17
CA TRP A 242 11.37 -12.92 -5.36
C TRP A 242 12.21 -13.10 -6.62
N ARG A 243 13.30 -12.33 -6.76
CA ARG A 243 14.25 -12.50 -7.86
C ARG A 243 14.92 -13.86 -7.81
N ASN A 244 15.43 -14.26 -6.64
CA ASN A 244 16.05 -15.57 -6.48
C ASN A 244 15.06 -16.70 -6.79
N LEU A 245 13.80 -16.57 -6.35
CA LEU A 245 12.76 -17.56 -6.67
C LEU A 245 12.47 -17.62 -8.17
N ALA A 246 12.42 -16.47 -8.85
CA ALA A 246 12.15 -16.38 -10.28
C ALA A 246 13.29 -16.92 -11.16
N GLU A 247 14.53 -16.76 -10.71
CA GLU A 247 15.75 -17.15 -11.43
C GLU A 247 16.16 -18.59 -11.13
N ASN A 248 16.15 -18.98 -9.86
CA ASN A 248 16.75 -20.22 -9.36
C ASN A 248 15.72 -21.23 -8.83
N GLY A 249 14.44 -20.85 -8.73
CA GLY A 249 13.38 -21.73 -8.19
C GLY A 249 13.40 -21.87 -6.67
N GLU A 250 14.27 -21.14 -5.98
CA GLU A 250 14.45 -21.17 -4.53
C GLU A 250 14.32 -19.77 -3.92
N GLY A 251 13.78 -19.67 -2.71
CA GLY A 251 13.82 -18.40 -1.95
C GLY A 251 15.23 -18.07 -1.47
N LEU A 252 15.42 -16.90 -0.87
CA LEU A 252 16.68 -16.61 -0.18
C LEU A 252 16.83 -17.44 1.10
N ASP A 253 18.07 -17.82 1.41
CA ASP A 253 18.40 -18.46 2.67
C ASP A 253 18.10 -17.55 3.86
N ARG A 254 17.70 -18.16 4.98
CA ARG A 254 17.31 -17.47 6.21
C ARG A 254 18.46 -16.65 6.79
N ALA A 255 19.70 -17.11 6.71
CA ALA A 255 20.84 -16.36 7.25
C ALA A 255 21.05 -15.06 6.46
N ALA A 256 20.93 -15.11 5.13
CA ALA A 256 21.01 -13.92 4.27
C ALA A 256 19.91 -12.90 4.62
N MET A 257 18.69 -13.38 4.87
CA MET A 257 17.56 -12.53 5.27
C MET A 257 17.75 -11.92 6.67
N LEU A 258 18.31 -12.68 7.61
CA LEU A 258 18.58 -12.20 8.97
C LEU A 258 19.73 -11.18 9.01
N ALA A 259 20.72 -11.31 8.13
CA ALA A 259 21.84 -10.37 8.05
C ALA A 259 21.38 -8.92 7.76
N VAL A 260 20.26 -8.74 7.05
CA VAL A 260 19.68 -7.42 6.77
C VAL A 260 19.33 -6.65 8.06
N TYR A 261 18.96 -7.35 9.14
CA TYR A 261 18.62 -6.70 10.42
C TYR A 261 19.82 -6.11 11.14
N ASP A 262 21.02 -6.50 10.76
CA ASP A 262 22.27 -6.01 11.34
C ASP A 262 22.87 -4.86 10.51
N SER A 263 22.33 -4.59 9.31
CA SER A 263 22.71 -3.45 8.48
C SER A 263 22.27 -2.11 9.09
N PRO A 264 23.13 -1.08 9.10
CA PRO A 264 22.74 0.24 9.55
C PRO A 264 21.59 0.81 8.70
N LEU A 265 20.50 1.21 9.35
CA LEU A 265 19.28 1.66 8.67
C LEU A 265 19.53 2.82 7.68
N HIS A 266 20.46 3.73 7.99
CA HIS A 266 20.77 4.87 7.13
C HIS A 266 21.44 4.48 5.80
N GLU A 267 22.09 3.31 5.74
CA GLU A 267 22.70 2.77 4.51
C GLU A 267 21.65 2.14 3.59
N MET A 268 20.49 1.78 4.15
CA MET A 268 19.39 1.13 3.41
C MET A 268 18.44 2.12 2.73
N ARG A 269 18.65 3.43 2.89
CA ARG A 269 17.76 4.50 2.41
C ARG A 269 17.58 4.50 0.87
N PRO A 270 16.45 5.00 0.36
CA PRO A 270 16.25 5.13 -1.08
C PRO A 270 17.26 6.10 -1.71
N ALA A 271 17.74 5.74 -2.91
CA ALA A 271 18.66 6.56 -3.71
C ALA A 271 18.02 7.13 -4.99
N LEU A 272 16.78 6.75 -5.30
CA LEU A 272 16.08 7.20 -6.51
C LEU A 272 15.77 8.70 -6.42
N GLY A 273 16.05 9.45 -7.49
CA GLY A 273 15.68 10.85 -7.61
C GLY A 273 14.16 11.02 -7.55
N ARG A 274 13.68 11.96 -6.73
CA ARG A 274 12.24 12.26 -6.58
C ARG A 274 11.84 13.42 -7.47
N ASN A 275 11.81 13.14 -8.77
CA ASN A 275 11.39 14.09 -9.79
C ASN A 275 10.35 13.46 -10.73
N SER A 276 9.67 14.30 -11.51
CA SER A 276 8.57 13.90 -12.39
C SER A 276 9.00 12.89 -13.47
N GLU A 277 10.25 12.93 -13.91
CA GLU A 277 10.82 11.94 -14.83
C GLU A 277 10.91 10.55 -14.20
N SER A 278 11.51 10.46 -13.00
CA SER A 278 11.64 9.21 -12.24
C SER A 278 10.27 8.65 -11.88
N TYR A 279 9.34 9.51 -11.47
CA TYR A 279 7.95 9.14 -11.21
C TYR A 279 7.29 8.48 -12.43
N ARG A 280 7.33 9.15 -13.59
CA ARG A 280 6.72 8.63 -14.81
C ARG A 280 7.35 7.30 -15.22
N ALA A 281 8.68 7.22 -15.19
CA ALA A 281 9.40 6.00 -15.53
C ALA A 281 8.99 4.81 -14.63
N VAL A 282 8.86 5.04 -13.33
CA VAL A 282 8.41 4.01 -12.38
C VAL A 282 6.97 3.58 -12.66
N MET A 283 6.04 4.53 -12.86
CA MET A 283 4.64 4.22 -13.16
C MET A 283 4.50 3.43 -14.46
N SER A 284 5.19 3.84 -15.53
CA SER A 284 5.18 3.14 -16.81
C SER A 284 5.77 1.73 -16.70
N LYS A 285 6.87 1.55 -15.97
CA LYS A 285 7.46 0.22 -15.72
C LYS A 285 6.51 -0.68 -14.95
N LEU A 286 5.86 -0.15 -13.91
CA LEU A 286 4.91 -0.91 -13.10
C LEU A 286 3.65 -1.27 -13.91
N ALA A 287 3.17 -0.36 -14.77
CA ALA A 287 2.08 -0.62 -15.69
C ALA A 287 2.41 -1.77 -16.65
N ALA A 288 3.59 -1.75 -17.28
CA ALA A 288 4.03 -2.82 -18.18
C ALA A 288 4.12 -4.18 -17.45
N ALA A 289 4.68 -4.21 -16.23
CA ALA A 289 4.70 -5.43 -15.43
C ALA A 289 3.29 -5.93 -15.08
N ALA A 290 2.34 -5.03 -14.83
CA ALA A 290 0.95 -5.37 -14.58
C ALA A 290 0.25 -5.94 -15.82
N GLU A 291 0.57 -5.45 -17.03
CA GLU A 291 0.02 -6.01 -18.27
C GLU A 291 0.42 -7.46 -18.50
N GLU A 292 1.69 -7.80 -18.23
CA GLU A 292 2.21 -9.16 -18.35
C GLU A 292 1.48 -10.16 -17.44
N VAL A 293 0.78 -9.69 -16.39
CA VAL A 293 -0.04 -10.58 -15.56
C VAL A 293 -1.19 -11.18 -16.35
N PHE A 294 -1.81 -10.40 -17.23
CA PHE A 294 -3.00 -10.75 -17.99
C PHE A 294 -2.71 -11.31 -19.39
N LYS A 295 -1.43 -11.51 -19.72
CA LYS A 295 -0.95 -12.28 -20.87
C LYS A 295 -0.69 -13.73 -20.46
#